data_AF-A0A947YQV3-F1
#
_entry.id   AF-A0A947YQV3-F1
#
_cell.length_a   1.000
_cell.length_b   1.000
_cell.length_c   1.000
_cell.angle_alpha   90.00
_cell.angle_beta   90.00
_cell.angle_gamma   90.00
#
_symmetry.space_group_name_H-M   'P 1'
#
loop_
_entity.id
_entity.type
_entity.pdbx_description
1 polymer ?
#
loop_
_entity_poly.entity_id
_entity_poly.type
_entity_poly.pdbx_seq_one_letter_code
_entity_poly.pdbx_strand_id
1 'polypeptide(L)'
;KSKTLVILMGLLEIERITKELIKFGRSKNEPVAVIRWGSRSCQQTVVGTLCDISGKVKDLGPPAIIVVGEVVRLREKLNWFESRPLFGKKIVVTRARSQASELKEQLEDYGAQAIEFPTIGIAPLPSYEKLNGAIKRIRDYDWIIFTSQNGVDYFFRQMFKEKKDSRELRGIKIAAIGPRTTERLREFGLVADFQPEEYVAEAIVSGLKKEGVAGKKILIPRALVAREDLVLDLRESGAEVDLVPCYQTLKEEGGKEEIEKLLENKEIDLITFTSSSTVSNFCSSFDQALLKEVRAAVIGPITQKTALRAGLKVEIVAKEYTIPGLVESIVKNYGSLPNLSKEYHCS
;
A
#
# COMPACT_ATOMS: atom_id res chain seq x y z
N LYS A 1 -46.43 -8.24 10.79
CA LYS A 1 -45.06 -7.69 10.61
C LYS A 1 -44.63 -7.96 9.18
N SER A 2 -44.43 -6.94 8.35
CA SER A 2 -43.83 -7.15 7.02
C SER A 2 -42.40 -7.66 7.21
N LYS A 3 -42.09 -8.84 6.67
CA LYS A 3 -40.73 -9.42 6.71
C LYS A 3 -39.88 -8.74 5.64
N THR A 4 -38.66 -8.34 5.98
CA THR A 4 -37.67 -7.89 4.99
C THR A 4 -37.37 -9.02 4.02
N LEU A 5 -37.32 -8.69 2.72
CA LEU A 5 -36.86 -9.60 1.68
C LEU A 5 -35.53 -9.10 1.13
N VAL A 6 -34.57 -10.01 1.01
CA VAL A 6 -33.30 -9.76 0.33
C VAL A 6 -33.24 -10.72 -0.86
N ILE A 7 -33.15 -10.17 -2.06
CA ILE A 7 -33.16 -10.93 -3.30
C ILE A 7 -31.81 -10.73 -3.98
N LEU A 8 -31.11 -11.85 -4.18
CA LEU A 8 -29.83 -11.89 -4.88
C LEU A 8 -30.07 -12.13 -6.36
N MET A 9 -29.23 -11.54 -7.22
CA MET A 9 -29.25 -11.76 -8.67
C MET A 9 -30.60 -11.44 -9.36
N GLY A 10 -31.45 -10.63 -8.73
CA GLY A 10 -32.80 -10.32 -9.23
C GLY A 10 -32.88 -9.12 -10.18
N LEU A 11 -31.78 -8.38 -10.40
CA LEU A 11 -31.83 -7.08 -11.08
C LEU A 11 -32.40 -7.15 -12.51
N LEU A 12 -32.00 -8.16 -13.29
CA LEU A 12 -32.50 -8.34 -14.67
C LEU A 12 -34.00 -8.68 -14.70
N GLU A 13 -34.52 -9.25 -13.62
CA GLU A 13 -35.92 -9.66 -13.47
C GLU A 13 -36.73 -8.70 -12.58
N ILE A 14 -36.19 -7.52 -12.27
CA ILE A 14 -36.74 -6.65 -11.23
C ILE A 14 -38.19 -6.25 -11.51
N GLU A 15 -38.55 -6.02 -12.78
CA GLU A 15 -39.93 -5.71 -13.15
C GLU A 15 -40.90 -6.87 -12.88
N ARG A 16 -40.47 -8.12 -13.16
CA ARG A 16 -41.28 -9.30 -12.86
C ARG A 16 -41.39 -9.50 -11.35
N ILE A 17 -40.29 -9.34 -10.64
CA ILE A 17 -40.21 -9.47 -9.17
C ILE A 17 -41.17 -8.48 -8.51
N THR A 18 -41.14 -7.19 -8.88
CA THR A 18 -42.02 -6.20 -8.25
C THR A 18 -43.49 -6.44 -8.55
N LYS A 19 -43.84 -6.83 -9.79
CA LYS A 19 -45.22 -7.18 -10.18
C LYS A 19 -45.76 -8.35 -9.36
N GLU A 20 -44.99 -9.43 -9.23
CA GLU A 20 -45.42 -10.61 -8.45
C GLU A 20 -45.54 -10.29 -6.95
N LEU A 21 -44.60 -9.53 -6.38
CA LEU A 21 -44.68 -9.11 -4.97
C LEU A 21 -45.96 -8.31 -4.69
N ILE A 22 -46.31 -7.34 -5.56
CA ILE A 22 -47.54 -6.55 -5.42
C ILE A 22 -48.78 -7.44 -5.58
N LYS A 23 -48.78 -8.34 -6.57
CA LYS A 23 -49.88 -9.29 -6.83
C LYS A 23 -50.16 -10.20 -5.63
N PHE A 24 -49.13 -10.65 -4.93
CA PHE A 24 -49.25 -11.48 -3.73
C PHE A 24 -49.39 -10.69 -2.42
N GLY A 25 -49.77 -9.41 -2.50
CA GLY A 25 -50.25 -8.64 -1.34
C GLY A 25 -49.24 -7.70 -0.69
N ARG A 26 -48.06 -7.47 -1.29
CA ARG A 26 -47.14 -6.41 -0.83
C ARG A 26 -47.64 -5.03 -1.27
N SER A 27 -47.38 -4.01 -0.46
CA SER A 27 -47.83 -2.64 -0.75
C SER A 27 -47.03 -2.05 -1.91
N LYS A 28 -47.70 -1.39 -2.86
CA LYS A 28 -47.02 -0.66 -3.96
C LYS A 28 -46.02 0.39 -3.46
N ASN A 29 -46.28 0.95 -2.28
CA ASN A 29 -45.44 1.99 -1.65
C ASN A 29 -44.38 1.41 -0.73
N GLU A 30 -44.25 0.07 -0.65
CA GLU A 30 -43.25 -0.56 0.21
C GLU A 30 -41.83 -0.18 -0.28
N PRO A 31 -40.96 0.32 0.61
CA PRO A 31 -39.62 0.76 0.22
C PRO A 31 -38.76 -0.36 -0.38
N VAL A 32 -37.97 -0.01 -1.38
CA VAL A 32 -37.01 -0.89 -2.05
C VAL A 32 -35.68 -0.18 -2.20
N ALA A 33 -34.59 -0.89 -1.91
CA ALA A 33 -33.23 -0.49 -2.26
C ALA A 33 -32.63 -1.50 -3.23
N VAL A 34 -31.97 -1.00 -4.28
CA VAL A 34 -31.13 -1.80 -5.17
C VAL A 34 -29.69 -1.35 -4.97
N ILE A 35 -28.85 -2.27 -4.49
CA ILE A 35 -27.47 -2.00 -4.10
C ILE A 35 -26.56 -2.75 -5.07
N ARG A 36 -25.88 -2.02 -5.95
CA ARG A 36 -24.89 -2.54 -6.89
C ARG A 36 -23.51 -2.42 -6.28
N TRP A 37 -22.67 -3.45 -6.49
CA TRP A 37 -21.31 -3.50 -5.94
C TRP A 37 -21.26 -3.22 -4.44
N GLY A 38 -22.15 -3.85 -3.68
CA GLY A 38 -22.18 -3.75 -2.23
C GLY A 38 -20.78 -3.87 -1.62
N SER A 39 -20.49 -3.01 -0.63
CA SER A 39 -19.21 -2.85 0.08
C SER A 39 -17.98 -2.52 -0.78
N ARG A 40 -18.17 -2.09 -2.04
CA ARG A 40 -17.07 -1.53 -2.87
C ARG A 40 -17.14 -0.01 -2.86
N SER A 41 -15.99 0.64 -3.03
CA SER A 41 -15.90 2.11 -3.15
C SER A 41 -16.74 2.68 -4.31
N CYS A 42 -17.03 1.87 -5.34
CA CYS A 42 -17.93 2.22 -6.44
C CYS A 42 -19.40 1.81 -6.21
N GLN A 43 -19.80 1.49 -4.97
CA GLN A 43 -21.18 1.08 -4.65
C GLN A 43 -22.19 2.11 -5.15
N GLN A 44 -23.24 1.63 -5.80
CA GLN A 44 -24.37 2.46 -6.23
C GLN A 44 -25.63 1.95 -5.55
N THR A 45 -26.29 2.82 -4.79
CA THR A 45 -27.57 2.49 -4.14
C THR A 45 -28.68 3.34 -4.71
N VAL A 46 -29.70 2.69 -5.28
CA VAL A 46 -30.91 3.33 -5.78
C VAL A 46 -32.08 2.98 -4.86
N VAL A 47 -32.80 3.99 -4.38
CA VAL A 47 -33.96 3.82 -3.51
C VAL A 47 -35.25 4.22 -4.21
N GLY A 48 -36.28 3.43 -4.00
CA GLY A 48 -37.63 3.67 -4.48
C GLY A 48 -38.64 2.84 -3.70
N THR A 49 -39.67 2.44 -4.39
CA THR A 49 -40.80 1.63 -3.93
C THR A 49 -41.00 0.48 -4.89
N LEU A 50 -41.80 -0.51 -4.51
CA LEU A 50 -42.18 -1.59 -5.43
C LEU A 50 -42.83 -1.07 -6.73
N CYS A 51 -43.46 0.11 -6.70
CA CYS A 51 -44.10 0.72 -7.86
C CYS A 51 -43.14 1.34 -8.89
N ASP A 52 -42.02 1.94 -8.46
CA ASP A 52 -41.19 2.80 -9.31
C ASP A 52 -39.73 2.32 -9.47
N ILE A 53 -39.27 1.39 -8.63
CA ILE A 53 -37.85 0.99 -8.60
C ILE A 53 -37.36 0.41 -9.93
N SER A 54 -38.20 -0.34 -10.66
CA SER A 54 -37.84 -0.89 -11.97
C SER A 54 -37.52 0.20 -12.99
N GLY A 55 -38.20 1.35 -12.90
CA GLY A 55 -37.93 2.51 -13.75
C GLY A 55 -36.64 3.23 -13.38
N LYS A 56 -36.27 3.24 -12.10
CA LYS A 56 -35.10 3.96 -11.57
C LYS A 56 -33.77 3.23 -11.77
N VAL A 57 -33.79 1.94 -12.07
CA VAL A 57 -32.59 1.09 -12.18
C VAL A 57 -32.32 0.60 -13.60
N LYS A 58 -32.90 1.23 -14.61
CA LYS A 58 -32.74 0.83 -16.02
C LYS A 58 -31.29 0.81 -16.50
N ASP A 59 -30.50 1.78 -16.05
CA ASP A 59 -29.08 1.91 -16.41
C ASP A 59 -28.15 1.15 -15.45
N LEU A 60 -28.75 0.44 -14.47
CA LEU A 60 -28.01 -0.31 -13.47
C LEU A 60 -27.75 -1.73 -13.98
N GLY A 61 -26.49 -2.15 -14.00
CA GLY A 61 -26.10 -3.51 -14.37
C GLY A 61 -25.87 -4.42 -13.16
N PRO A 62 -25.88 -5.75 -13.35
CA PRO A 62 -25.43 -6.68 -12.31
C PRO A 62 -23.92 -6.47 -12.00
N PRO A 63 -23.43 -6.93 -10.84
CA PRO A 63 -24.14 -7.58 -9.73
C PRO A 63 -24.85 -6.57 -8.80
N ALA A 64 -26.08 -6.89 -8.40
CA ALA A 64 -26.83 -6.08 -7.43
C ALA A 64 -27.72 -6.95 -6.51
N ILE A 65 -27.99 -6.41 -5.32
CA ILE A 65 -28.87 -6.96 -4.29
C ILE A 65 -30.12 -6.08 -4.19
N ILE A 66 -31.29 -6.69 -4.14
CA ILE A 66 -32.55 -5.97 -3.94
C ILE A 66 -33.02 -6.21 -2.50
N VAL A 67 -33.26 -5.15 -1.75
CA VAL A 67 -33.79 -5.19 -0.38
C VAL A 67 -35.18 -4.56 -0.40
N VAL A 68 -36.20 -5.30 0.03
CA VAL A 68 -37.59 -4.84 0.10
C VAL A 68 -38.06 -4.84 1.55
N GLY A 69 -38.63 -3.71 2.00
CA GLY A 69 -39.25 -3.55 3.30
C GLY A 69 -38.80 -2.31 4.06
N GLU A 70 -39.41 -2.08 5.23
CA GLU A 70 -39.20 -0.87 6.05
C GLU A 70 -37.75 -0.62 6.47
N VAL A 71 -36.90 -1.66 6.50
CA VAL A 71 -35.46 -1.51 6.80
C VAL A 71 -34.73 -0.57 5.84
N VAL A 72 -35.23 -0.39 4.60
CA VAL A 72 -34.65 0.53 3.63
C VAL A 72 -34.69 1.97 4.12
N ARG A 73 -35.70 2.35 4.93
CA ARG A 73 -35.79 3.70 5.51
C ARG A 73 -34.66 4.00 6.49
N LEU A 74 -34.03 2.97 7.06
CA LEU A 74 -32.89 3.15 7.96
C LEU A 74 -31.63 3.57 7.21
N ARG A 75 -31.60 3.49 5.87
CA ARG A 75 -30.43 3.86 5.06
C ARG A 75 -29.93 5.26 5.41
N GLU A 76 -30.80 6.26 5.51
CA GLU A 76 -30.38 7.63 5.82
C GLU A 76 -29.62 7.73 7.16
N LYS A 77 -29.95 6.87 8.13
CA LYS A 77 -29.31 6.84 9.45
C LYS A 77 -28.10 5.92 9.51
N LEU A 78 -28.07 4.87 8.68
CA LEU A 78 -27.04 3.81 8.71
C LEU A 78 -26.06 3.88 7.54
N ASN A 79 -26.16 4.90 6.68
CA ASN A 79 -25.24 5.08 5.56
C ASN A 79 -23.88 5.61 6.02
N TRP A 80 -23.12 4.78 6.75
CA TRP A 80 -21.77 5.08 7.19
C TRP A 80 -20.72 4.86 6.09
N PHE A 81 -21.04 4.03 5.08
CA PHE A 81 -20.08 3.60 4.06
C PHE A 81 -20.00 4.57 2.88
N GLU A 82 -21.14 4.96 2.29
CA GLU A 82 -21.13 5.92 1.16
C GLU A 82 -20.90 7.36 1.61
N SER A 83 -20.94 7.63 2.92
CA SER A 83 -20.63 8.94 3.51
C SER A 83 -19.14 9.12 3.84
N ARG A 84 -18.29 8.12 3.53
CA ARG A 84 -16.86 8.22 3.82
C ARG A 84 -16.22 9.32 2.93
N PRO A 85 -15.20 10.06 3.41
CA PRO A 85 -14.68 11.24 2.73
C PRO A 85 -14.12 10.99 1.32
N LEU A 86 -13.58 9.79 1.08
CA LEU A 86 -12.98 9.41 -0.20
C LEU A 86 -13.86 8.40 -0.96
N PHE A 87 -15.13 8.25 -0.57
CA PHE A 87 -16.04 7.32 -1.24
C PHE A 87 -16.12 7.61 -2.75
N GLY A 88 -15.94 6.56 -3.55
CA GLY A 88 -15.93 6.65 -5.03
C GLY A 88 -14.65 7.21 -5.65
N LYS A 89 -13.65 7.62 -4.86
CA LYS A 89 -12.40 8.21 -5.38
C LYS A 89 -11.41 7.14 -5.82
N LYS A 90 -10.91 7.22 -7.06
CA LYS A 90 -9.83 6.35 -7.56
C LYS A 90 -8.48 7.02 -7.34
N ILE A 91 -7.67 6.45 -6.46
CA ILE A 91 -6.39 7.02 -6.05
C ILE A 91 -5.26 6.04 -6.37
N VAL A 92 -4.27 6.49 -7.14
CA VAL A 92 -3.12 5.67 -7.49
C VAL A 92 -2.04 5.76 -6.41
N VAL A 93 -1.52 4.61 -6.00
CA VAL A 93 -0.47 4.47 -4.98
C VAL A 93 0.82 3.98 -5.63
N THR A 94 1.85 4.85 -5.67
CA THR A 94 3.06 4.63 -6.49
C THR A 94 4.24 3.96 -5.78
N ARG A 95 4.04 3.53 -4.52
CA ARG A 95 5.09 3.01 -3.64
C ARG A 95 5.38 1.52 -3.90
N ALA A 96 6.59 1.07 -3.54
CA ALA A 96 6.97 -0.35 -3.59
C ALA A 96 6.01 -1.21 -2.74
N ARG A 97 5.74 -2.44 -3.22
CA ARG A 97 4.69 -3.34 -2.72
C ARG A 97 4.66 -3.56 -1.20
N SER A 98 5.82 -3.61 -0.53
CA SER A 98 5.91 -3.80 0.93
C SER A 98 5.51 -2.58 1.76
N GLN A 99 5.35 -1.41 1.13
CA GLN A 99 4.94 -0.16 1.78
C GLN A 99 3.69 0.45 1.13
N ALA A 100 3.22 -0.13 0.03
CA ALA A 100 1.97 0.23 -0.63
C ALA A 100 0.75 -0.16 0.23
N SER A 101 0.84 -1.27 0.99
CA SER A 101 -0.25 -1.76 1.84
C SER A 101 -0.72 -0.73 2.87
N GLU A 102 0.21 -0.09 3.60
CA GLU A 102 -0.15 0.89 4.65
C GLU A 102 -0.91 2.11 4.09
N LEU A 103 -0.42 2.70 2.98
CA LEU A 103 -1.08 3.85 2.35
C LEU A 103 -2.39 3.45 1.68
N LYS A 104 -2.43 2.27 1.04
CA LYS A 104 -3.64 1.71 0.44
C LYS A 104 -4.74 1.49 1.47
N GLU A 105 -4.44 0.76 2.54
CA GLU A 105 -5.37 0.42 3.62
C GLU A 105 -5.97 1.69 4.23
N GLN A 106 -5.12 2.68 4.56
CA GLN A 106 -5.61 3.94 5.10
C GLN A 106 -6.53 4.70 4.13
N LEU A 107 -6.27 4.70 2.82
CA LEU A 107 -7.15 5.33 1.84
C LEU A 107 -8.49 4.57 1.69
N GLU A 108 -8.45 3.24 1.69
CA GLU A 108 -9.64 2.37 1.62
C GLU A 108 -10.51 2.49 2.88
N ASP A 109 -9.92 2.71 4.05
CA ASP A 109 -10.63 3.02 5.30
C ASP A 109 -11.47 4.30 5.19
N TYR A 110 -11.00 5.28 4.43
CA TYR A 110 -11.76 6.48 4.08
C TYR A 110 -12.63 6.32 2.83
N GLY A 111 -12.78 5.11 2.29
CA GLY A 111 -13.71 4.77 1.21
C GLY A 111 -13.16 4.89 -0.22
N ALA A 112 -11.86 5.17 -0.38
CA ALA A 112 -11.24 5.25 -1.70
C ALA A 112 -11.13 3.88 -2.38
N GLN A 113 -11.04 3.89 -3.71
CA GLN A 113 -10.46 2.80 -4.50
C GLN A 113 -8.97 3.07 -4.67
N ALA A 114 -8.12 2.42 -3.87
CA ALA A 114 -6.68 2.59 -3.98
C ALA A 114 -6.10 1.57 -4.99
N ILE A 115 -5.51 2.08 -6.07
CA ILE A 115 -4.96 1.29 -7.19
C ILE A 115 -3.44 1.32 -7.08
N GLU A 116 -2.83 0.16 -6.89
CA GLU A 116 -1.38 0.05 -6.73
C GLU A 116 -0.69 0.14 -8.09
N PHE A 117 0.32 1.00 -8.17
CA PHE A 117 1.28 1.05 -9.28
C PHE A 117 2.71 1.13 -8.71
N PRO A 118 3.25 0.01 -8.19
CA PRO A 118 4.60 0.00 -7.66
C PRO A 118 5.59 0.24 -8.81
N THR A 119 6.37 1.31 -8.70
CA THR A 119 7.36 1.68 -9.72
C THR A 119 8.69 0.92 -9.60
N ILE A 120 8.88 0.21 -8.49
CA ILE A 120 10.07 -0.58 -8.18
C ILE A 120 9.61 -1.91 -7.59
N GLY A 121 9.97 -2.99 -8.26
CA GLY A 121 9.77 -4.36 -7.80
C GLY A 121 11.02 -4.90 -7.12
N ILE A 122 10.85 -5.73 -6.10
CA ILE A 122 11.94 -6.48 -5.48
C ILE A 122 11.93 -7.88 -6.09
N ALA A 123 13.04 -8.28 -6.72
CA ALA A 123 13.15 -9.55 -7.42
C ALA A 123 14.33 -10.40 -6.91
N PRO A 124 14.24 -11.74 -7.03
CA PRO A 124 15.37 -12.65 -6.87
C PRO A 124 16.56 -12.25 -7.74
N LEU A 125 17.78 -12.53 -7.26
CA LEU A 125 18.97 -12.43 -8.10
C LEU A 125 18.97 -13.51 -9.20
N PRO A 126 19.61 -13.24 -10.35
CA PRO A 126 19.85 -14.26 -11.37
C PRO A 126 20.75 -15.39 -10.84
N SER A 127 21.69 -15.07 -9.95
CA SER A 127 22.56 -16.03 -9.27
C SER A 127 22.81 -15.61 -7.82
N TYR A 128 22.87 -16.59 -6.93
CA TYR A 128 23.13 -16.43 -5.50
C TYR A 128 24.52 -16.91 -5.09
N GLU A 129 25.44 -17.18 -6.02
CA GLU A 129 26.76 -17.76 -5.71
C GLU A 129 27.51 -17.01 -4.61
N LYS A 130 27.57 -15.67 -4.69
CA LYS A 130 28.21 -14.84 -3.66
C LYS A 130 27.53 -14.96 -2.30
N LEU A 131 26.19 -14.96 -2.29
CA LEU A 131 25.41 -15.10 -1.05
C LEU A 131 25.57 -16.49 -0.44
N ASN A 132 25.54 -17.53 -1.26
CA ASN A 132 25.77 -18.90 -0.83
C ASN A 132 27.19 -19.08 -0.28
N GLY A 133 28.19 -18.48 -0.93
CA GLY A 133 29.57 -18.45 -0.43
C GLY A 133 29.66 -17.83 0.95
N ALA A 134 29.08 -16.63 1.13
CA ALA A 134 29.05 -15.94 2.42
C ALA A 134 28.30 -16.73 3.50
N ILE A 135 27.14 -17.33 3.19
CA ILE A 135 26.35 -18.16 4.10
C ILE A 135 27.11 -19.43 4.53
N LYS A 136 27.87 -20.05 3.63
CA LYS A 136 28.68 -21.23 3.96
C LYS A 136 29.74 -20.91 5.01
N ARG A 137 30.39 -19.75 4.86
CA ARG A 137 31.43 -19.24 5.76
C ARG A 137 30.93 -18.20 6.76
N ILE A 138 29.63 -18.24 7.09
CA ILE A 138 28.99 -17.18 7.87
C ILE A 138 29.64 -16.95 9.24
N ARG A 139 30.22 -18.00 9.83
CA ARG A 139 30.91 -17.96 11.13
C ARG A 139 32.26 -17.23 11.09
N ASP A 140 32.76 -16.89 9.92
CA ASP A 140 33.99 -16.12 9.76
C ASP A 140 33.76 -14.62 9.96
N TYR A 141 32.49 -14.18 9.95
CA TYR A 141 32.12 -12.78 10.16
C TYR A 141 31.91 -12.49 11.64
N ASP A 142 32.42 -11.34 12.09
CA ASP A 142 32.15 -10.81 13.42
C ASP A 142 30.81 -10.06 13.45
N TRP A 143 30.42 -9.46 12.33
CA TRP A 143 29.21 -8.64 12.20
C TRP A 143 28.41 -8.93 10.94
N ILE A 144 27.09 -8.80 11.04
CA ILE A 144 26.18 -8.68 9.90
C ILE A 144 25.38 -7.39 10.04
N ILE A 145 25.36 -6.59 8.97
CA ILE A 145 24.62 -5.31 8.94
C ILE A 145 23.45 -5.42 7.97
N PHE A 146 22.22 -5.37 8.51
CA PHE A 146 20.99 -5.31 7.71
C PHE A 146 20.51 -3.88 7.54
N THR A 147 20.44 -3.46 6.28
CA THR A 147 20.06 -2.09 5.91
C THR A 147 18.58 -1.96 5.54
N SER A 148 17.88 -3.08 5.37
CA SER A 148 16.46 -3.12 5.02
C SER A 148 15.82 -4.46 5.38
N GLN A 149 14.49 -4.46 5.54
CA GLN A 149 13.68 -5.68 5.69
C GLN A 149 13.89 -6.66 4.53
N ASN A 150 13.97 -6.15 3.29
CA ASN A 150 14.24 -6.98 2.10
C ASN A 150 15.59 -7.71 2.19
N GLY A 151 16.61 -7.05 2.74
CA GLY A 151 17.91 -7.67 2.97
C GLY A 151 17.81 -8.85 3.96
N VAL A 152 17.04 -8.68 5.03
CA VAL A 152 16.75 -9.74 6.00
C VAL A 152 16.04 -10.91 5.31
N ASP A 153 14.96 -10.63 4.59
CA ASP A 153 14.12 -11.65 3.94
C ASP A 153 14.89 -12.51 2.95
N TYR A 154 15.61 -11.87 2.04
CA TYR A 154 16.32 -12.60 0.99
C TYR A 154 17.54 -13.34 1.54
N PHE A 155 18.21 -12.80 2.56
CA PHE A 155 19.27 -13.50 3.28
C PHE A 155 18.74 -14.78 3.93
N PHE A 156 17.70 -14.70 4.76
CA PHE A 156 17.15 -15.87 5.45
C PHE A 156 16.53 -16.87 4.49
N ARG A 157 15.82 -16.41 3.45
CA ARG A 157 15.29 -17.28 2.41
C ARG A 157 16.40 -18.13 1.77
N GLN A 158 17.57 -17.53 1.50
CA GLN A 158 18.67 -18.26 0.92
C GLN A 158 19.39 -19.15 1.95
N MET A 159 19.51 -18.71 3.19
CA MET A 159 20.05 -19.52 4.28
C MET A 159 19.25 -20.80 4.49
N PHE A 160 17.91 -20.71 4.51
CA PHE A 160 17.04 -21.88 4.61
C PHE A 160 17.14 -22.82 3.40
N LYS A 161 17.32 -22.27 2.19
CA LYS A 161 17.57 -23.09 0.98
C LYS A 161 18.89 -23.86 1.06
N GLU A 162 19.91 -23.28 1.68
CA GLU A 162 21.18 -23.96 2.00
C GLU A 162 21.06 -24.90 3.23
N LYS A 163 19.84 -25.20 3.69
CA LYS A 163 19.54 -26.07 4.85
C LYS A 163 20.19 -25.60 6.16
N LYS A 164 20.38 -24.29 6.29
CA LYS A 164 20.85 -23.61 7.51
C LYS A 164 19.70 -22.83 8.15
N ASP A 165 19.85 -22.44 9.41
CA ASP A 165 18.89 -21.59 10.11
C ASP A 165 19.60 -20.55 10.99
N SER A 166 18.83 -19.74 11.72
CA SER A 166 19.34 -18.63 12.53
C SER A 166 20.35 -19.05 13.60
N ARG A 167 20.40 -20.33 14.02
CA ARG A 167 21.40 -20.84 14.98
C ARG A 167 22.82 -20.80 14.40
N GLU A 168 22.97 -20.73 13.08
CA GLU A 168 24.26 -20.54 12.42
C GLU A 168 24.89 -19.18 12.71
N LEU A 169 24.08 -18.19 13.14
CA LEU A 169 24.52 -16.83 13.45
C LEU A 169 25.03 -16.67 14.88
N ARG A 170 25.14 -17.77 15.66
CA ARG A 170 25.63 -17.70 17.04
C ARG A 170 27.01 -17.04 17.11
N GLY A 171 27.18 -16.10 18.04
CA GLY A 171 28.44 -15.38 18.25
C GLY A 171 28.74 -14.25 17.25
N ILE A 172 27.86 -14.03 16.27
CA ILE A 172 27.96 -12.92 15.32
C ILE A 172 27.10 -11.77 15.84
N LYS A 173 27.65 -10.55 15.89
CA LYS A 173 26.87 -9.36 16.24
C LYS A 173 26.04 -8.88 15.04
N ILE A 174 24.85 -8.35 15.30
CA ILE A 174 23.90 -7.90 14.27
C ILE A 174 23.61 -6.41 14.44
N ALA A 175 23.78 -5.65 13.37
CA ALA A 175 23.34 -4.26 13.30
C ALA A 175 22.15 -4.11 12.34
N ALA A 176 21.18 -3.26 12.70
CA ALA A 176 20.03 -2.93 11.86
C ALA A 176 19.85 -1.41 11.77
N ILE A 177 19.62 -0.86 10.56
CA ILE A 177 19.52 0.61 10.38
C ILE A 177 18.31 1.22 11.09
N GLY A 178 17.18 0.51 11.17
CA GLY A 178 15.95 1.11 11.67
C GLY A 178 14.95 0.10 12.22
N PRO A 179 13.91 0.60 12.91
CA PRO A 179 12.99 -0.21 13.72
C PRO A 179 12.29 -1.29 12.89
N ARG A 180 11.86 -0.97 11.67
CA ARG A 180 11.25 -1.91 10.72
C ARG A 180 12.17 -3.10 10.40
N THR A 181 13.48 -2.88 10.26
CA THR A 181 14.46 -3.94 10.00
C THR A 181 14.67 -4.80 11.25
N THR A 182 14.73 -4.18 12.42
CA THR A 182 14.85 -4.86 13.72
C THR A 182 13.63 -5.73 14.02
N GLU A 183 12.42 -5.22 13.80
CA GLU A 183 11.16 -5.98 13.91
C GLU A 183 11.20 -7.21 13.02
N ARG A 184 11.65 -7.05 11.77
CA ARG A 184 11.74 -8.18 10.85
C ARG A 184 12.77 -9.23 11.29
N LEU A 185 13.89 -8.82 11.89
CA LEU A 185 14.87 -9.75 12.49
C LEU A 185 14.27 -10.57 13.65
N ARG A 186 13.39 -9.95 14.45
CA ARG A 186 12.72 -10.65 15.58
C ARG A 186 11.84 -11.79 15.10
N GLU A 187 11.21 -11.67 13.94
CA GLU A 187 10.43 -12.75 13.33
C GLU A 187 11.29 -13.98 12.97
N PHE A 188 12.61 -13.81 12.82
CA PHE A 188 13.58 -14.89 12.66
C PHE A 188 14.28 -15.30 13.97
N GLY A 189 13.80 -14.80 15.11
CA GLY A 189 14.32 -15.11 16.44
C GLY A 189 15.60 -14.36 16.82
N LEU A 190 15.87 -13.22 16.17
CA LEU A 190 17.10 -12.44 16.39
C LEU A 190 16.80 -11.05 16.93
N VAL A 191 17.67 -10.58 17.82
CA VAL A 191 17.68 -9.21 18.33
C VAL A 191 18.93 -8.54 17.79
N ALA A 192 18.80 -7.34 17.23
CA ALA A 192 19.96 -6.57 16.81
C ALA A 192 20.74 -6.08 18.03
N ASP A 193 22.05 -6.31 18.05
CA ASP A 193 22.98 -5.78 19.07
C ASP A 193 23.13 -4.26 18.95
N PHE A 194 22.95 -3.73 17.73
CA PHE A 194 23.05 -2.31 17.48
C PHE A 194 21.94 -1.81 16.54
N GLN A 195 21.26 -0.75 16.96
CA GLN A 195 20.37 0.05 16.14
C GLN A 195 20.67 1.54 16.43
N PRO A 196 20.96 2.36 15.41
CA PRO A 196 21.22 3.78 15.63
C PRO A 196 19.94 4.53 16.01
N GLU A 197 20.11 5.67 16.71
CA GLU A 197 19.01 6.60 16.99
C GLU A 197 18.51 7.28 15.71
N GLU A 198 19.44 7.65 14.83
CA GLU A 198 19.15 8.17 13.49
C GLU A 198 19.19 7.04 12.46
N TYR A 199 18.11 6.87 11.69
CA TYR A 199 17.95 5.74 10.75
C TYR A 199 18.65 5.96 9.41
N VAL A 200 19.91 6.40 9.45
CA VAL A 200 20.76 6.68 8.30
C VAL A 200 22.03 5.82 8.33
N ALA A 201 22.66 5.62 7.18
CA ALA A 201 23.80 4.71 7.05
C ALA A 201 25.01 5.20 7.86
N GLU A 202 25.21 6.51 7.88
CA GLU A 202 26.29 7.23 8.56
C GLU A 202 26.23 7.02 10.08
N ALA A 203 25.03 6.95 10.65
CA ALA A 203 24.82 6.71 12.08
C ALA A 203 25.21 5.28 12.48
N ILE A 204 25.02 4.28 11.60
CA ILE A 204 25.55 2.93 11.81
C ILE A 204 27.07 2.96 11.87
N VAL A 205 27.74 3.63 10.94
CA VAL A 205 29.20 3.70 10.92
C VAL A 205 29.72 4.32 12.22
N SER A 206 29.13 5.43 12.64
CA SER A 206 29.53 6.11 13.89
C SER A 206 29.37 5.21 15.12
N GLY A 207 28.25 4.48 15.21
CA GLY A 207 28.03 3.52 16.29
C GLY A 207 29.01 2.34 16.26
N LEU A 208 29.22 1.75 15.10
CA LEU A 208 30.16 0.64 14.92
C LEU A 208 31.61 1.05 15.15
N LYS A 209 32.01 2.29 14.79
CA LYS A 209 33.32 2.85 15.13
C LYS A 209 33.56 2.82 16.64
N LYS A 210 32.54 3.16 17.45
CA LYS A 210 32.62 3.12 18.92
C LYS A 210 32.72 1.70 19.47
N GLU A 211 32.12 0.72 18.79
CA GLU A 211 32.21 -0.71 19.14
C GLU A 211 33.57 -1.34 18.78
N GLY A 212 34.42 -0.66 18.03
CA GLY A 212 35.76 -1.14 17.65
C GLY A 212 35.72 -2.18 16.52
N VAL A 213 35.47 -1.73 15.28
CA VAL A 213 35.40 -2.58 14.09
C VAL A 213 36.73 -2.80 13.36
N ALA A 214 37.84 -2.24 13.85
CA ALA A 214 39.15 -2.45 13.24
C ALA A 214 39.54 -3.94 13.24
N GLY A 215 39.92 -4.47 12.08
CA GLY A 215 40.25 -5.89 11.87
C GLY A 215 39.06 -6.84 11.88
N LYS A 216 37.83 -6.34 12.02
CA LYS A 216 36.61 -7.15 12.06
C LYS A 216 36.08 -7.44 10.66
N LYS A 217 35.56 -8.64 10.46
CA LYS A 217 34.90 -9.05 9.22
C LYS A 217 33.41 -8.76 9.28
N ILE A 218 32.93 -7.95 8.34
CA ILE A 218 31.57 -7.45 8.30
C ILE A 218 30.90 -7.91 7.00
N LEU A 219 29.77 -8.61 7.12
CA LEU A 219 28.91 -8.96 6.01
C LEU A 219 27.76 -7.94 5.89
N ILE A 220 27.52 -7.42 4.69
CA ILE A 220 26.39 -6.52 4.42
C ILE A 220 25.51 -7.12 3.30
N PRO A 221 24.41 -7.83 3.66
CA PRO A 221 23.41 -8.27 2.71
C PRO A 221 22.61 -7.06 2.17
N ARG A 222 22.60 -6.87 0.84
CA ARG A 222 21.97 -5.69 0.22
C ARG A 222 21.39 -5.94 -1.18
N ALA A 223 20.78 -4.90 -1.76
CA ALA A 223 20.40 -4.89 -3.18
C ALA A 223 21.63 -5.00 -4.10
N LEU A 224 21.47 -5.60 -5.29
CA LEU A 224 22.51 -5.73 -6.32
C LEU A 224 23.12 -4.39 -6.71
N VAL A 225 22.30 -3.35 -6.81
CA VAL A 225 22.72 -1.97 -7.08
C VAL A 225 22.35 -1.13 -5.88
N ALA A 226 23.35 -0.59 -5.16
CA ALA A 226 23.11 0.33 -4.05
C ALA A 226 24.37 1.15 -3.72
N ARG A 227 24.16 2.31 -3.09
CA ARG A 227 25.21 3.32 -2.82
C ARG A 227 26.39 2.77 -2.03
N GLU A 228 27.61 3.13 -2.39
CA GLU A 228 28.84 2.61 -1.75
C GLU A 228 29.26 3.39 -0.50
N ASP A 229 28.60 4.49 -0.19
CA ASP A 229 28.93 5.43 0.89
C ASP A 229 29.20 4.71 2.24
N LEU A 230 28.32 3.77 2.63
CA LEU A 230 28.45 2.98 3.87
C LEU A 230 29.75 2.15 3.96
N VAL A 231 30.28 1.71 2.82
CA VAL A 231 31.41 0.78 2.76
C VAL A 231 32.74 1.49 2.89
N LEU A 232 32.84 2.68 2.31
CA LEU A 232 34.04 3.50 2.36
C LEU A 232 34.38 3.80 3.83
N ASP A 233 33.42 4.33 4.59
CA ASP A 233 33.66 4.71 5.97
C ASP A 233 34.00 3.53 6.90
N LEU A 234 33.39 2.36 6.68
CA LEU A 234 33.69 1.15 7.45
C LEU A 234 35.08 0.61 7.14
N ARG A 235 35.50 0.63 5.88
CA ARG A 235 36.84 0.24 5.46
C ARG A 235 37.90 1.22 5.97
N GLU A 236 37.62 2.51 5.95
CA GLU A 236 38.49 3.53 6.57
C GLU A 236 38.67 3.32 8.08
N SER A 237 37.69 2.69 8.72
CA SER A 237 37.77 2.28 10.14
C SER A 237 38.57 1.00 10.36
N GLY A 238 39.17 0.43 9.31
CA GLY A 238 39.98 -0.79 9.36
C GLY A 238 39.18 -2.09 9.32
N ALA A 239 37.88 -2.06 9.00
CA ALA A 239 37.06 -3.26 8.89
C ALA A 239 37.20 -3.94 7.51
N GLU A 240 37.14 -5.27 7.49
CA GLU A 240 37.04 -6.07 6.27
C GLU A 240 35.55 -6.22 5.88
N VAL A 241 35.12 -5.51 4.83
CA VAL A 241 33.68 -5.45 4.46
C VAL A 241 33.40 -6.25 3.19
N ASP A 242 32.58 -7.30 3.35
CA ASP A 242 32.00 -8.10 2.26
C ASP A 242 30.59 -7.58 1.93
N LEU A 243 30.48 -6.95 0.76
CA LEU A 243 29.18 -6.58 0.17
C LEU A 243 28.60 -7.74 -0.61
N VAL A 244 27.44 -8.23 -0.16
CA VAL A 244 26.83 -9.42 -0.77
C VAL A 244 25.41 -9.08 -1.24
N PRO A 245 25.20 -9.01 -2.56
CA PRO A 245 23.86 -8.92 -3.11
C PRO A 245 23.00 -10.09 -2.64
N CYS A 246 21.77 -9.80 -2.21
CA CYS A 246 20.77 -10.81 -1.88
C CYS A 246 19.47 -10.65 -2.66
N TYR A 247 19.18 -9.47 -3.20
CA TYR A 247 18.05 -9.20 -4.10
C TYR A 247 18.43 -8.16 -5.13
N GLN A 248 17.59 -7.98 -6.15
CA GLN A 248 17.71 -6.87 -7.08
C GLN A 248 16.41 -6.06 -7.11
N THR A 249 16.53 -4.78 -7.43
CA THR A 249 15.40 -3.91 -7.73
C THR A 249 15.19 -3.90 -9.23
N LEU A 250 14.00 -4.22 -9.68
CA LEU A 250 13.61 -4.10 -11.09
C LEU A 250 12.65 -2.93 -11.23
N LYS A 251 12.63 -2.30 -12.41
CA LYS A 251 11.52 -1.42 -12.77
C LYS A 251 10.26 -2.29 -12.85
N GLU A 252 9.24 -1.94 -12.10
CA GLU A 252 7.96 -2.62 -12.13
C GLU A 252 6.96 -1.72 -12.84
N GLU A 253 6.31 -2.26 -13.87
CA GLU A 253 5.23 -1.61 -14.62
C GLU A 253 3.95 -2.46 -14.55
N GLY A 254 3.84 -3.28 -13.49
CA GLY A 254 2.62 -4.04 -13.22
C GLY A 254 1.42 -3.11 -13.07
N GLY A 255 0.32 -3.43 -13.76
CA GLY A 255 -0.88 -2.58 -13.78
C GLY A 255 -0.80 -1.39 -14.73
N LYS A 256 0.27 -1.24 -15.53
CA LYS A 256 0.41 -0.12 -16.48
C LYS A 256 -0.76 0.00 -17.45
N GLU A 257 -1.16 -1.09 -18.10
CA GLU A 257 -2.28 -1.07 -19.05
C GLU A 257 -3.61 -0.69 -18.40
N GLU A 258 -3.81 -1.06 -17.12
CA GLU A 258 -4.98 -0.67 -16.35
C GLU A 258 -4.95 0.83 -16.03
N ILE A 259 -3.82 1.34 -15.54
CA ILE A 259 -3.63 2.76 -15.25
C ILE A 259 -3.74 3.60 -16.53
N GLU A 260 -3.16 3.18 -17.65
CA GLU A 260 -3.27 3.87 -18.94
C GLU A 260 -4.74 4.04 -19.35
N LYS A 261 -5.53 2.97 -19.33
CA LYS A 261 -6.97 3.04 -19.64
C LYS A 261 -7.72 3.99 -18.70
N LEU A 262 -7.39 3.96 -17.41
CA LEU A 262 -8.02 4.84 -16.42
C LEU A 262 -7.60 6.31 -16.61
N LEU A 263 -6.36 6.58 -17.02
CA LEU A 263 -5.88 7.91 -17.38
C LEU A 263 -6.58 8.42 -18.65
N GLU A 264 -6.68 7.59 -19.69
CA GLU A 264 -7.36 7.89 -20.95
C GLU A 264 -8.84 8.24 -20.73
N ASN A 265 -9.52 7.45 -19.88
CA ASN A 265 -10.93 7.67 -19.53
C ASN A 265 -11.14 8.77 -18.48
N LYS A 266 -10.06 9.41 -17.98
CA LYS A 266 -10.09 10.44 -16.93
C LYS A 266 -10.77 9.96 -15.63
N GLU A 267 -10.58 8.70 -15.30
CA GLU A 267 -11.20 8.06 -14.13
C GLU A 267 -10.32 8.09 -12.87
N ILE A 268 -9.06 8.51 -12.98
CA ILE A 268 -8.17 8.69 -11.81
C ILE A 268 -8.38 10.08 -11.21
N ASP A 269 -8.79 10.13 -9.95
CA ASP A 269 -8.98 11.38 -9.22
C ASP A 269 -7.66 12.00 -8.75
N LEU A 270 -6.70 11.15 -8.36
CA LEU A 270 -5.47 11.54 -7.68
C LEU A 270 -4.35 10.48 -7.82
N ILE A 271 -3.10 10.92 -7.93
CA ILE A 271 -1.92 10.07 -7.82
C ILE A 271 -1.11 10.48 -6.58
N THR A 272 -0.68 9.53 -5.78
CA THR A 272 0.11 9.78 -4.56
C THR A 272 1.59 9.48 -4.77
N PHE A 273 2.47 10.34 -4.24
CA PHE A 273 3.93 10.17 -4.30
C PHE A 273 4.59 10.36 -2.95
N THR A 274 5.37 9.38 -2.52
CA THR A 274 6.09 9.39 -1.24
C THR A 274 7.59 9.66 -1.38
N SER A 275 8.10 9.81 -2.61
CA SER A 275 9.50 10.20 -2.85
C SER A 275 9.68 10.77 -4.25
N SER A 276 10.77 11.52 -4.47
CA SER A 276 11.13 12.00 -5.80
C SER A 276 11.37 10.86 -6.80
N SER A 277 11.90 9.71 -6.36
CA SER A 277 12.09 8.55 -7.24
C SER A 277 10.77 7.97 -7.74
N THR A 278 9.73 7.92 -6.90
CA THR A 278 8.40 7.45 -7.33
C THR A 278 7.80 8.36 -8.41
N VAL A 279 8.01 9.67 -8.31
CA VAL A 279 7.59 10.65 -9.34
C VAL A 279 8.29 10.35 -10.66
N SER A 280 9.62 10.32 -10.65
CA SER A 280 10.42 10.14 -11.86
C SER A 280 10.09 8.81 -12.55
N ASN A 281 9.97 7.72 -11.78
CA ASN A 281 9.68 6.41 -12.34
C ASN A 281 8.26 6.38 -12.92
N PHE A 282 7.25 6.88 -12.20
CA PHE A 282 5.87 6.92 -12.67
C PHE A 282 5.76 7.73 -13.97
N CYS A 283 6.28 8.95 -13.99
CA CYS A 283 6.24 9.81 -15.18
C CYS A 283 7.01 9.21 -16.37
N SER A 284 8.03 8.38 -16.14
CA SER A 284 8.75 7.68 -17.21
C SER A 284 7.98 6.51 -17.82
N SER A 285 6.93 6.03 -17.13
CA SER A 285 6.16 4.86 -17.56
C SER A 285 4.95 5.22 -18.41
N PHE A 286 4.51 6.48 -18.45
CA PHE A 286 3.32 6.94 -19.18
C PHE A 286 3.62 8.12 -20.11
N ASP A 287 2.79 8.31 -21.13
CA ASP A 287 2.84 9.50 -21.96
C ASP A 287 2.51 10.76 -21.13
N GLN A 288 3.35 11.79 -21.25
CA GLN A 288 3.16 13.09 -20.61
C GLN A 288 1.81 13.74 -20.95
N ALA A 289 1.25 13.48 -22.13
CA ALA A 289 -0.07 13.98 -22.50
C ALA A 289 -1.17 13.47 -21.54
N LEU A 290 -1.09 12.21 -21.11
CA LEU A 290 -2.06 11.60 -20.18
C LEU A 290 -1.94 12.16 -18.75
N LEU A 291 -0.77 12.67 -18.39
CA LEU A 291 -0.48 13.12 -17.02
C LEU A 291 -0.86 14.58 -16.75
N LYS A 292 -1.11 15.39 -17.79
CA LYS A 292 -1.35 16.83 -17.65
C LYS A 292 -2.57 17.20 -16.82
N GLU A 293 -3.63 16.39 -16.90
CA GLU A 293 -4.91 16.68 -16.25
C GLU A 293 -5.02 16.04 -14.86
N VAL A 294 -4.15 15.08 -14.54
CA VAL A 294 -4.24 14.32 -13.29
C VAL A 294 -3.54 15.05 -12.15
N ARG A 295 -4.22 15.05 -11.00
CA ARG A 295 -3.79 15.75 -9.80
C ARG A 295 -2.89 14.85 -8.97
N ALA A 296 -1.90 15.44 -8.33
CA ALA A 296 -0.94 14.72 -7.50
C ALA A 296 -1.00 15.17 -6.03
N ALA A 297 -0.89 14.21 -5.12
CA ALA A 297 -0.64 14.41 -3.70
C ALA A 297 0.76 13.92 -3.35
N VAL A 298 1.54 14.74 -2.67
CA VAL A 298 2.95 14.46 -2.38
C VAL A 298 3.25 14.55 -0.88
N ILE A 299 4.14 13.69 -0.40
CA ILE A 299 4.50 13.61 1.02
C ILE A 299 5.27 14.83 1.56
N GLY A 300 5.88 15.64 0.69
CA GLY A 300 6.70 16.76 1.14
C GLY A 300 7.31 17.61 0.04
N PRO A 301 8.02 18.69 0.41
CA PRO A 301 8.45 19.76 -0.51
C PRO A 301 9.49 19.32 -1.54
N ILE A 302 10.35 18.35 -1.20
CA ILE A 302 11.34 17.81 -2.15
C ILE A 302 10.62 17.06 -3.28
N THR A 303 9.67 16.20 -2.91
CA THR A 303 8.84 15.45 -3.87
C THR A 303 7.96 16.39 -4.69
N GLN A 304 7.40 17.44 -4.09
CA GLN A 304 6.67 18.50 -4.79
C GLN A 304 7.51 19.13 -5.91
N LYS A 305 8.74 19.55 -5.60
CA LYS A 305 9.65 20.15 -6.60
C LYS A 305 9.90 19.19 -7.76
N THR A 306 10.10 17.90 -7.48
CA THR A 306 10.27 16.89 -8.53
C THR A 306 9.01 16.72 -9.38
N ALA A 307 7.84 16.64 -8.76
CA ALA A 307 6.56 16.49 -9.46
C ALA A 307 6.26 17.68 -10.39
N LEU A 308 6.48 18.90 -9.92
CA LEU A 308 6.31 20.11 -10.74
C LEU A 308 7.27 20.13 -11.93
N ARG A 309 8.55 19.76 -11.72
CA ARG A 309 9.54 19.64 -12.82
C ARG A 309 9.17 18.55 -13.83
N ALA A 310 8.50 17.50 -13.39
CA ALA A 310 8.03 16.41 -14.23
C ALA A 310 6.71 16.73 -14.97
N GLY A 311 6.17 17.95 -14.82
CA GLY A 311 4.97 18.40 -15.52
C GLY A 311 3.65 18.06 -14.82
N LEU A 312 3.69 17.52 -13.59
CA LEU A 312 2.49 17.16 -12.84
C LEU A 312 1.85 18.36 -12.14
N LYS A 313 0.53 18.34 -12.01
CA LYS A 313 -0.24 19.29 -11.19
C LYS A 313 -0.30 18.80 -9.74
N VAL A 314 0.55 19.34 -8.87
CA VAL A 314 0.51 19.04 -7.43
C VAL A 314 -0.62 19.84 -6.78
N GLU A 315 -1.63 19.13 -6.30
CA GLU A 315 -2.79 19.71 -5.60
C GLU A 315 -2.59 19.68 -4.09
N ILE A 316 -1.95 18.62 -3.57
CA ILE A 316 -1.88 18.35 -2.14
C ILE A 316 -0.44 18.12 -1.74
N VAL A 317 0.01 18.82 -0.69
CA VAL A 317 1.29 18.56 -0.02
C VAL A 317 0.98 18.20 1.43
N ALA A 318 1.52 17.08 1.90
CA ALA A 318 1.34 16.66 3.29
C ALA A 318 1.94 17.71 4.25
N LYS A 319 1.23 18.00 5.35
CA LYS A 319 1.76 18.89 6.40
C LYS A 319 2.82 18.18 7.23
N GLU A 320 2.53 16.94 7.62
CA GLU A 320 3.49 16.02 8.22
C GLU A 320 4.02 15.09 7.14
N TYR A 321 5.34 14.91 7.08
CA TYR A 321 6.00 14.16 6.00
C TYR A 321 5.98 12.65 6.25
N THR A 322 4.80 12.12 6.55
CA THR A 322 4.53 10.73 6.90
C THR A 322 3.36 10.20 6.05
N ILE A 323 3.14 8.88 6.02
CA ILE A 323 1.95 8.31 5.36
C ILE A 323 0.67 8.86 6.01
N PRO A 324 0.49 8.80 7.34
CA PRO A 324 -0.71 9.35 7.97
C PRO A 324 -0.94 10.84 7.66
N GLY A 325 0.13 11.65 7.67
CA GLY A 325 0.05 13.06 7.31
C GLY A 325 -0.37 13.31 5.87
N LEU A 326 0.07 12.46 4.92
CA LEU A 326 -0.38 12.52 3.54
C LEU A 326 -1.86 12.16 3.41
N VAL A 327 -2.31 11.07 4.04
CA VAL A 327 -3.71 10.65 4.02
C VAL A 327 -4.61 11.72 4.63
N GLU A 328 -4.23 12.29 5.77
CA GLU A 328 -5.01 13.34 6.43
C GLU A 328 -5.16 14.58 5.53
N SER A 329 -4.07 14.99 4.84
CA SER A 329 -4.12 16.07 3.86
C SER A 329 -5.04 15.76 2.68
N ILE A 330 -5.07 14.50 2.20
CA ILE A 330 -5.97 14.05 1.14
C ILE A 330 -7.43 14.10 1.60
N VAL A 331 -7.72 13.54 2.77
CA VAL A 331 -9.07 13.53 3.36
C VAL A 331 -9.60 14.94 3.54
N LYS A 332 -8.80 15.86 4.10
CA LYS A 332 -9.18 17.28 4.28
C LYS A 332 -9.47 18.00 2.96
N ASN A 333 -8.86 17.58 1.86
CA ASN A 333 -9.06 18.20 0.55
C ASN A 333 -10.34 17.70 -0.14
N TYR A 334 -10.64 16.41 -0.04
CA TYR A 334 -11.80 15.80 -0.71
C TYR A 334 -13.08 15.78 0.14
N GLY A 335 -12.98 15.96 1.47
CA GLY A 335 -14.14 15.95 2.36
C GLY A 335 -13.88 16.55 3.74
N SER A 336 -14.92 16.62 4.56
CA SER A 336 -14.79 16.94 5.99
C SER A 336 -14.27 15.71 6.73
N LEU A 337 -13.27 15.86 7.61
CA LEU A 337 -12.84 14.78 8.50
C LEU A 337 -14.06 14.26 9.29
N PRO A 338 -14.39 12.95 9.22
CA PRO A 338 -15.33 12.38 10.15
C PRO A 338 -14.70 12.43 11.54
N ASN A 339 -15.48 12.83 12.56
CA ASN A 339 -15.12 12.55 13.94
C ASN A 339 -15.11 11.03 14.14
N LEU A 340 -13.96 10.39 13.94
CA LEU A 340 -13.74 8.96 14.20
C LEU A 340 -13.68 8.63 15.72
N SER A 341 -14.08 9.55 16.59
CA SER A 341 -14.10 9.39 18.05
C SER A 341 -15.33 8.65 18.60
N LYS A 342 -16.07 7.91 17.77
CA LYS A 342 -17.05 6.94 18.27
C LYS A 342 -16.56 5.54 17.93
N GLU A 343 -15.80 5.00 18.88
CA GLU A 343 -15.60 3.56 19.03
C GLU A 343 -16.97 2.87 18.93
N TYR A 344 -17.23 2.22 17.81
CA TYR A 344 -18.29 1.24 17.73
C TYR A 344 -17.79 0.01 18.49
N HIS A 345 -17.95 0.03 19.82
CA HIS A 345 -17.89 -1.20 20.58
C HIS A 345 -19.03 -2.09 20.10
N CYS A 346 -18.67 -3.15 19.36
CA CYS A 346 -19.56 -4.26 19.09
C CYS A 346 -19.79 -4.98 20.42
N SER A 347 -20.96 -4.79 21.02
CA SER A 347 -21.43 -5.54 22.19
C SER A 347 -22.09 -6.84 21.77
#